data_AF-A0A7C0WJ90-F1
#
_entry.id   AF-A0A7C0WJ90-F1
#
_cell.length_a   1.000
_cell.length_b   1.000
_cell.length_c   1.000
_cell.angle_alpha   90.00
_cell.angle_beta   90.00
_cell.angle_gamma   90.00
#
_symmetry.space_group_name_H-M   'P 1'
#
loop_
_entity.id
_entity.type
_entity.pdbx_description
1 polymer ?
#
loop_
_entity_poly.entity_id
_entity_poly.type
_entity_poly.pdbx_seq_one_letter_code
_entity_poly.pdbx_strand_id
1 'polypeptide(L)'
;MKKTILLFFLIIFSFSACSKQEWHGSVKKENGITIVSNPQTGAWEDRKDRNIKFVKKDSIGKPDGPDEYLFAYIVDIEVNRKGEIFVADRQMNNVRKFDQSGKFLLSIGQKGKGPGEFESIKIISLDNADNLLVFDNMLGRVSVFSADGAFLKSKDNLIPNSWISPAEIFVKGEYYIFFAKIRNRSGLFHGFDKNWHYSFSFGKYEFIDNKEFEEFNLGFWPGQCYSGNDGSIFYTKYYYDNRIFVYQDTVLKKIIRRDSDIKVPYEVTVMHDVKKAMDMQKDRKYDFYSFGQGIAFVGYSFQTSAGIFQLNDGRIVNFIHVRKSKQKREFGVELYDKTGKFLQYAKLGENTWYTIFCKDANDAFYTVDRKGFPKVLKFEITD
;
A
#
# COMPACT_ATOMS: atom_id res chain seq x y z
N MET A 1 -29.95 35.10 -72.50
CA MET A 1 -29.28 33.87 -72.03
C MET A 1 -28.54 34.16 -70.73
N LYS A 2 -28.81 33.34 -69.70
CA LYS A 2 -28.07 33.08 -68.44
C LYS A 2 -27.74 34.26 -67.51
N LYS A 3 -28.54 34.41 -66.45
CA LYS A 3 -28.14 35.03 -65.18
C LYS A 3 -27.35 33.99 -64.37
N THR A 4 -26.11 34.32 -64.02
CA THR A 4 -25.25 33.50 -63.17
C THR A 4 -25.61 33.76 -61.70
N ILE A 5 -26.15 32.75 -61.02
CA ILE A 5 -26.37 32.77 -59.57
C ILE A 5 -25.11 32.23 -58.91
N LEU A 6 -24.41 33.07 -58.15
CA LEU A 6 -23.25 32.69 -57.36
C LEU A 6 -23.75 32.16 -56.00
N LEU A 7 -23.70 30.85 -55.80
CA LEU A 7 -24.05 30.20 -54.54
C LEU A 7 -22.83 30.27 -53.60
N PHE A 8 -22.90 31.07 -52.53
CA PHE A 8 -21.92 31.05 -51.45
C PHE A 8 -22.20 29.85 -50.54
N PHE A 9 -21.34 28.83 -50.57
CA PHE A 9 -21.33 27.78 -49.56
C PHE A 9 -20.68 28.33 -48.28
N LEU A 10 -21.50 28.62 -47.27
CA LEU A 10 -21.03 28.91 -45.92
C LEU A 10 -20.65 27.57 -45.26
N ILE A 11 -19.36 27.24 -45.27
CA ILE A 11 -18.84 26.07 -44.53
C ILE A 11 -18.83 26.45 -43.05
N ILE A 12 -19.86 26.03 -42.32
CA ILE A 12 -19.89 26.12 -40.85
C ILE A 12 -18.96 25.02 -40.34
N PHE A 13 -17.72 25.38 -40.00
CA PHE A 13 -16.87 24.53 -39.17
C PHE A 13 -17.48 24.49 -37.76
N SER A 14 -18.26 23.45 -37.47
CA SER A 14 -18.59 23.13 -36.08
C SER A 14 -17.32 22.62 -35.40
N PHE A 15 -16.56 23.52 -34.78
CA PHE A 15 -15.61 23.10 -33.77
C PHE A 15 -16.40 22.47 -32.63
N SER A 16 -16.38 21.13 -32.56
CA SER A 16 -16.69 20.43 -31.32
C SER A 16 -15.64 20.87 -30.31
N ALA A 17 -15.96 21.90 -29.52
CA ALA A 17 -15.22 22.23 -28.32
C ALA A 17 -15.40 21.05 -27.37
N CYS A 18 -14.53 20.05 -27.50
CA CYS A 18 -14.31 19.07 -26.45
C CYS A 18 -13.74 19.87 -25.28
N SER A 19 -14.61 20.39 -24.41
CA SER A 19 -14.21 21.10 -23.21
C SER A 19 -13.42 20.12 -22.36
N LYS A 20 -12.09 20.15 -22.46
CA LYS A 20 -11.22 19.49 -21.49
C LYS A 20 -11.53 20.17 -20.16
N GLN A 21 -12.27 19.48 -19.29
CA GLN A 21 -12.52 19.98 -17.94
C GLN A 21 -11.16 20.25 -17.28
N GLU A 22 -10.95 21.49 -16.89
CA GLU A 22 -9.68 21.94 -16.34
C GLU A 22 -9.58 21.54 -14.87
N TRP A 23 -8.37 21.23 -14.42
CA TRP A 23 -8.12 20.96 -13.01
C TRP A 23 -8.23 22.26 -12.20
N HIS A 24 -9.08 22.28 -11.18
CA HIS A 24 -9.40 23.48 -10.38
C HIS A 24 -8.67 23.57 -9.03
N GLY A 25 -7.57 22.85 -8.87
CA GLY A 25 -6.78 22.90 -7.64
C GLY A 25 -5.78 24.05 -7.58
N SER A 26 -4.87 24.00 -6.61
CA SER A 26 -3.76 24.97 -6.49
C SER A 26 -2.43 24.30 -6.17
N VAL A 27 -1.33 24.92 -6.60
CA VAL A 27 0.04 24.49 -6.26
C VAL A 27 0.73 25.64 -5.55
N LYS A 28 1.26 25.38 -4.36
CA LYS A 28 2.04 26.36 -3.57
C LYS A 28 3.37 25.76 -3.15
N LYS A 29 4.34 26.60 -2.82
CA LYS A 29 5.63 26.17 -2.26
C LYS A 29 5.83 26.84 -0.92
N GLU A 30 6.01 26.05 0.13
CA GLU A 30 6.16 26.51 1.51
C GLU A 30 7.37 25.81 2.13
N ASN A 31 8.35 26.56 2.63
CA ASN A 31 9.57 26.02 3.24
C ASN A 31 10.30 24.96 2.38
N GLY A 32 10.29 25.14 1.05
CA GLY A 32 10.91 24.21 0.10
C GLY A 32 10.05 22.99 -0.26
N ILE A 33 8.87 22.83 0.34
CA ILE A 33 7.90 21.75 0.08
C ILE A 33 6.84 22.24 -0.90
N THR A 34 6.57 21.45 -1.94
CA THR A 34 5.48 21.72 -2.89
C THR A 34 4.16 21.14 -2.36
N ILE A 35 3.14 21.97 -2.19
CA ILE A 35 1.81 21.56 -1.75
C ILE A 35 0.87 21.60 -2.96
N VAL A 36 0.39 20.43 -3.39
CA VAL A 36 -0.62 20.29 -4.44
C VAL A 36 -1.97 20.06 -3.77
N SER A 37 -2.87 21.02 -3.91
CA SER A 37 -4.20 21.00 -3.30
C SER A 37 -5.23 20.67 -4.37
N ASN A 38 -5.89 19.53 -4.22
CA ASN A 38 -6.88 19.05 -5.17
C ASN A 38 -8.30 19.26 -4.65
N PRO A 39 -9.24 19.63 -5.53
CA PRO A 39 -10.66 19.63 -5.19
C PRO A 39 -11.17 18.20 -4.96
N GLN A 40 -12.41 18.09 -4.48
CA GLN A 40 -13.05 16.81 -4.21
C GLN A 40 -13.30 15.99 -5.49
N THR A 41 -13.68 16.66 -6.57
CA THR A 41 -13.93 16.08 -7.88
C THR A 41 -12.69 16.15 -8.76
N GLY A 42 -12.39 15.05 -9.45
CA GLY A 42 -11.21 14.96 -10.31
C GLY A 42 -11.44 15.55 -11.70
N ALA A 43 -10.35 15.82 -12.43
CA ALA A 43 -10.41 16.35 -13.80
C ALA A 43 -11.07 15.40 -14.82
N TRP A 44 -11.26 14.13 -14.47
CA TRP A 44 -11.87 13.09 -15.31
C TRP A 44 -13.22 12.59 -14.75
N GLU A 45 -13.73 13.12 -13.64
CA GLU A 45 -14.91 12.56 -12.94
C GLU A 45 -16.15 12.43 -13.85
N ASP A 46 -16.36 13.40 -14.75
CA ASP A 46 -17.50 13.42 -15.68
C ASP A 46 -17.15 12.88 -17.09
N ARG A 47 -15.92 12.39 -17.28
CA ARG A 47 -15.42 11.95 -18.59
C ARG A 47 -15.72 10.48 -18.85
N LYS A 48 -16.78 10.23 -19.62
CA LYS A 48 -17.18 8.87 -20.04
C LYS A 48 -16.08 8.11 -20.82
N ASP A 49 -15.16 8.82 -21.46
CA ASP A 49 -14.04 8.28 -22.24
C ASP A 49 -12.75 8.02 -21.43
N ARG A 50 -12.79 8.25 -20.11
CA ARG A 50 -11.65 8.13 -19.19
C ARG A 50 -12.02 7.35 -17.93
N ASN A 51 -12.80 6.29 -18.09
CA ASN A 51 -13.29 5.51 -16.96
C ASN A 51 -12.28 4.43 -16.58
N ILE A 52 -11.61 4.65 -15.45
CA ILE A 52 -10.69 3.67 -14.91
C ILE A 52 -11.44 2.37 -14.57
N LYS A 53 -10.99 1.27 -15.16
CA LYS A 53 -11.49 -0.07 -14.84
C LYS A 53 -10.40 -0.90 -14.21
N PHE A 54 -10.84 -1.79 -13.32
CA PHE A 54 -10.02 -2.80 -12.70
C PHE A 54 -10.44 -4.16 -13.19
N VAL A 55 -9.56 -4.80 -13.93
CA VAL A 55 -9.84 -6.08 -14.57
C VAL A 55 -9.05 -7.15 -13.82
N LYS A 56 -9.76 -8.08 -13.18
CA LYS A 56 -9.12 -9.29 -12.66
C LYS A 56 -8.58 -10.09 -13.84
N LYS A 57 -7.30 -10.40 -13.83
CA LYS A 57 -6.62 -11.15 -14.90
C LYS A 57 -6.42 -12.60 -14.55
N ASP A 58 -5.99 -12.86 -13.32
CA ASP A 58 -5.61 -14.21 -12.90
C ASP A 58 -5.76 -14.41 -11.39
N SER A 59 -5.59 -15.65 -10.94
CA SER A 59 -5.45 -16.00 -9.54
C SER A 59 -4.63 -17.25 -9.29
N ILE A 60 -3.84 -17.23 -8.21
CA ILE A 60 -3.04 -18.37 -7.73
C ILE A 60 -3.63 -18.86 -6.41
N GLY A 61 -3.93 -20.15 -6.33
CA GLY A 61 -4.54 -20.80 -5.17
C GLY A 61 -5.77 -21.61 -5.58
N LYS A 62 -5.80 -22.89 -5.21
CA LYS A 62 -6.87 -23.82 -5.58
C LYS A 62 -7.17 -24.73 -4.40
N PRO A 63 -8.38 -24.73 -3.82
CA PRO A 63 -8.69 -25.51 -2.61
C PRO A 63 -8.57 -27.03 -2.83
N ASP A 64 -8.85 -27.50 -4.04
CA ASP A 64 -8.72 -28.92 -4.44
C ASP A 64 -7.44 -29.17 -5.25
N GLY A 65 -6.47 -28.25 -5.17
CA GLY A 65 -5.20 -28.33 -5.89
C GLY A 65 -4.11 -29.06 -5.11
N PRO A 66 -2.96 -29.32 -5.76
CA PRO A 66 -1.75 -29.78 -5.08
C PRO A 66 -1.31 -28.83 -3.94
N ASP A 67 -0.56 -29.35 -2.98
CA ASP A 67 -0.12 -28.65 -1.76
C ASP A 67 0.58 -27.31 -2.03
N GLU A 68 1.29 -27.18 -3.15
CA GLU A 68 1.96 -25.93 -3.53
C GLU A 68 0.98 -24.79 -3.88
N TYR A 69 -0.29 -25.09 -4.16
CA TYR A 69 -1.37 -24.12 -4.37
C TYR A 69 -2.28 -23.98 -3.14
N LEU A 70 -1.99 -24.68 -2.04
CA LEU A 70 -2.74 -24.63 -0.79
C LEU A 70 -2.18 -23.55 0.15
N PHE A 71 -2.89 -22.42 0.25
CA PHE A 71 -2.54 -21.32 1.14
C PHE A 71 -3.40 -21.32 2.40
N ALA A 72 -2.77 -21.07 3.54
CA ALA A 72 -3.40 -21.01 4.84
C ALA A 72 -3.49 -19.56 5.35
N TYR A 73 -2.39 -18.83 5.36
CA TYR A 73 -2.40 -17.41 5.75
C TYR A 73 -1.32 -16.62 5.00
N ILE A 74 -1.63 -16.23 3.77
CA ILE A 74 -0.78 -15.33 2.98
C ILE A 74 -0.63 -14.02 3.76
N VAL A 75 0.60 -13.59 4.02
CA VAL A 75 0.88 -12.32 4.70
C VAL A 75 1.41 -11.25 3.77
N ASP A 76 2.04 -11.66 2.66
CA ASP A 76 2.68 -10.74 1.75
C ASP A 76 2.96 -11.36 0.37
N ILE A 77 3.13 -10.52 -0.65
CA ILE A 77 3.38 -10.91 -2.04
C ILE A 77 4.40 -9.96 -2.67
N GLU A 78 5.39 -10.50 -3.37
CA GLU A 78 6.36 -9.74 -4.16
C GLU A 78 6.47 -10.28 -5.58
N VAL A 79 6.84 -9.41 -6.53
CA VAL A 79 7.04 -9.81 -7.93
C VAL A 79 8.37 -9.27 -8.43
N ASN A 80 9.23 -10.16 -8.92
CA ASN A 80 10.53 -9.75 -9.43
C ASN A 80 10.47 -9.22 -10.86
N ARG A 81 11.62 -8.76 -11.38
CA ARG A 81 11.72 -8.17 -12.72
C ARG A 81 11.43 -9.16 -13.87
N LYS A 82 11.47 -10.46 -13.59
CA LYS A 82 11.11 -11.53 -14.54
C LYS A 82 9.61 -11.88 -14.50
N GLY A 83 8.83 -11.23 -13.64
CA GLY A 83 7.43 -11.53 -13.41
C GLY A 83 7.21 -12.78 -12.55
N GLU A 84 8.24 -13.30 -11.87
CA GLU A 84 8.09 -14.41 -10.93
C GLU A 84 7.47 -13.89 -9.62
N ILE A 85 6.48 -14.62 -9.11
CA ILE A 85 5.61 -14.20 -8.01
C ILE A 85 6.02 -14.96 -6.76
N PHE A 86 6.36 -14.25 -5.70
CA PHE A 86 6.70 -14.77 -4.38
C PHE A 86 5.53 -14.56 -3.44
N VAL A 87 5.05 -15.62 -2.81
CA VAL A 87 3.89 -15.61 -1.91
C VAL A 87 4.33 -16.11 -0.55
N ALA A 88 4.34 -15.23 0.45
CA ALA A 88 4.70 -15.56 1.82
C ALA A 88 3.48 -16.07 2.59
N ASP A 89 3.54 -17.30 3.09
CA ASP A 89 2.50 -17.90 3.91
C ASP A 89 3.02 -18.12 5.34
N ARG A 90 2.49 -17.33 6.27
CA ARG A 90 2.93 -17.35 7.67
C ARG A 90 2.53 -18.63 8.37
N GLN A 91 1.39 -19.21 8.06
CA GLN A 91 0.92 -20.42 8.72
C GLN A 91 1.71 -21.64 8.24
N MET A 92 2.07 -21.64 6.95
CA MET A 92 2.93 -22.68 6.35
C MET A 92 4.42 -22.48 6.66
N ASN A 93 4.81 -21.31 7.18
CA ASN A 93 6.20 -20.94 7.46
C ASN A 93 7.12 -21.10 6.24
N ASN A 94 6.63 -20.71 5.07
CA ASN A 94 7.41 -20.74 3.84
C ASN A 94 7.04 -19.59 2.90
N VAL A 95 7.89 -19.39 1.90
CA VAL A 95 7.61 -18.55 0.74
C VAL A 95 7.52 -19.47 -0.47
N ARG A 96 6.45 -19.37 -1.26
CA ARG A 96 6.30 -20.11 -2.50
C ARG A 96 6.53 -19.19 -3.69
N LYS A 97 7.30 -19.66 -4.67
CA LYS A 97 7.62 -18.94 -5.89
C LYS A 97 6.88 -19.57 -7.07
N PHE A 98 6.29 -18.72 -7.90
CA PHE A 98 5.57 -19.08 -9.12
C PHE A 98 6.13 -18.30 -10.31
N ASP A 99 6.00 -18.81 -11.52
CA ASP A 99 6.24 -18.01 -12.72
C ASP A 99 5.09 -17.02 -13.00
N GLN A 100 5.23 -16.21 -14.04
CA GLN A 100 4.23 -15.21 -14.43
C GLN A 100 2.87 -15.82 -14.81
N SER A 101 2.81 -17.11 -15.17
CA SER A 101 1.58 -17.84 -15.48
C SER A 101 0.95 -18.50 -14.25
N GLY A 102 1.57 -18.33 -13.08
CA GLY A 102 1.12 -18.95 -11.84
C GLY A 102 1.53 -20.42 -11.69
N LYS A 103 2.46 -20.93 -12.51
CA LYS A 103 3.02 -22.28 -12.32
C LYS A 103 4.01 -22.27 -11.18
N PHE A 104 3.88 -23.20 -10.24
CA PHE A 104 4.82 -23.36 -9.14
C PHE A 104 6.24 -23.65 -9.62
N LEU A 105 7.22 -23.00 -8.99
CA LEU A 105 8.65 -23.15 -9.26
C LEU A 105 9.38 -23.81 -8.09
N LEU A 106 9.27 -23.22 -6.90
CA LEU A 106 9.97 -23.69 -5.70
C LEU A 106 9.34 -23.16 -4.41
N SER A 107 9.70 -23.77 -3.29
CA SER A 107 9.36 -23.31 -1.94
C SER A 107 10.64 -23.03 -1.16
N ILE A 108 10.63 -21.95 -0.37
CA ILE A 108 11.75 -21.49 0.43
C ILE A 108 11.34 -21.52 1.90
N GLY A 109 12.13 -22.25 2.67
CA GLY A 109 11.99 -22.39 4.11
C GLY A 109 10.90 -23.34 4.57
N GLN A 110 10.91 -23.55 5.87
CA GLN A 110 10.02 -24.45 6.60
C GLN A 110 9.93 -23.98 8.06
N LYS A 111 9.01 -24.57 8.82
CA LYS A 111 8.89 -24.28 10.25
C LYS A 111 10.18 -24.63 11.00
N GLY A 112 10.74 -23.67 11.74
CA GLY A 112 11.89 -23.88 12.61
C GLY A 112 12.68 -22.61 12.89
N LYS A 113 13.84 -22.76 13.52
CA LYS A 113 14.67 -21.63 14.01
C LYS A 113 16.08 -21.61 13.41
N GLY A 114 16.46 -22.67 12.70
CA GLY A 114 17.76 -22.79 12.04
C GLY A 114 17.92 -21.86 10.83
N PRO A 115 19.10 -21.84 10.20
CA PRO A 115 19.32 -21.14 8.94
C PRO A 115 18.33 -21.60 7.87
N GLY A 116 17.66 -20.65 7.20
CA GLY A 116 16.65 -20.95 6.19
C GLY A 116 15.25 -21.29 6.73
N GLU A 117 15.07 -21.41 8.04
CA GLU A 117 13.78 -21.76 8.67
C GLU A 117 13.03 -20.52 9.20
N PHE A 118 11.72 -20.65 9.42
CA PHE A 118 10.86 -19.58 9.89
C PHE A 118 9.90 -20.06 11.00
N GLU A 119 9.58 -19.17 11.92
CA GLU A 119 8.58 -19.37 12.97
C GLU A 119 7.33 -18.51 12.75
N SER A 120 7.49 -17.35 12.11
CA SER A 120 6.40 -16.43 11.82
C SER A 120 6.84 -15.37 10.80
N ILE A 121 6.84 -15.74 9.52
CA ILE A 121 7.06 -14.79 8.42
C ILE A 121 6.05 -13.64 8.54
N LYS A 122 6.54 -12.41 8.43
CA LYS A 122 5.70 -11.21 8.46
C LYS A 122 5.72 -10.47 7.14
N ILE A 123 6.89 -10.32 6.53
CA ILE A 123 7.06 -9.57 5.29
C ILE A 123 8.14 -10.19 4.44
N ILE A 124 8.02 -10.04 3.13
CA ILE A 124 9.06 -10.33 2.17
C ILE A 124 9.42 -9.06 1.39
N SER A 125 10.58 -9.07 0.75
CA SER A 125 11.02 -7.99 -0.14
C SER A 125 12.05 -8.56 -1.11
N LEU A 126 12.28 -7.87 -2.22
CA LEU A 126 13.29 -8.23 -3.20
C LEU A 126 14.36 -7.14 -3.27
N ASP A 127 15.63 -7.56 -3.29
CA ASP A 127 16.73 -6.63 -3.55
C ASP A 127 16.97 -6.38 -5.05
N ASN A 128 17.94 -5.52 -5.35
CA ASN A 128 18.28 -5.16 -6.73
C ASN A 128 18.80 -6.32 -7.59
N ALA A 129 19.17 -7.45 -6.97
CA ALA A 129 19.62 -8.68 -7.61
C ALA A 129 18.54 -9.78 -7.60
N ASP A 130 17.28 -9.42 -7.29
CA ASP A 130 16.15 -10.34 -7.11
C ASP A 130 16.38 -11.38 -5.98
N ASN A 131 17.26 -11.10 -5.02
CA ASN A 131 17.36 -11.92 -3.82
C ASN A 131 16.16 -11.64 -2.92
N LEU A 132 15.60 -12.70 -2.35
CA LEU A 132 14.47 -12.66 -1.44
C LEU A 132 14.94 -12.34 -0.02
N LEU A 133 14.44 -11.24 0.52
CA LEU A 133 14.49 -10.93 1.95
C LEU A 133 13.22 -11.45 2.62
N VAL A 134 13.38 -12.10 3.77
CA VAL A 134 12.27 -12.57 4.60
C VAL A 134 12.47 -12.07 6.02
N PHE A 135 11.52 -11.30 6.54
CA PHE A 135 11.52 -10.89 7.94
C PHE A 135 10.62 -11.80 8.77
N ASP A 136 11.24 -12.49 9.74
CA ASP A 136 10.54 -13.26 10.75
C ASP A 136 10.33 -12.42 12.01
N ASN A 137 9.07 -12.15 12.32
CA ASN A 137 8.71 -11.29 13.44
C ASN A 137 8.86 -12.00 14.79
N MET A 138 8.76 -13.34 14.86
CA MET A 138 8.93 -14.06 16.13
C MET A 138 10.40 -14.27 16.47
N LEU A 139 11.25 -14.42 15.46
CA LEU A 139 12.71 -14.52 15.63
C LEU A 139 13.41 -13.17 15.67
N GLY A 140 12.76 -12.08 15.24
CA GLY A 140 13.40 -10.77 15.11
C GLY A 140 14.55 -10.81 14.08
N ARG A 141 14.38 -11.63 13.05
CA ARG A 141 15.43 -12.02 12.09
C ARG A 141 15.06 -11.61 10.68
N VAL A 142 16.01 -11.03 9.96
CA VAL A 142 15.96 -10.94 8.50
C VAL A 142 16.85 -12.03 7.90
N SER A 143 16.31 -12.78 6.94
CA SER A 143 17.04 -13.82 6.18
C SER A 143 17.04 -13.46 4.70
N VAL A 144 18.14 -13.72 4.01
CA VAL A 144 18.31 -13.43 2.58
C VAL A 144 18.55 -14.74 1.84
N PHE A 145 17.84 -14.92 0.74
CA PHE A 145 17.95 -16.07 -0.15
C PHE A 145 18.18 -15.57 -1.57
N SER A 146 18.94 -16.31 -2.37
CA SER A 146 19.05 -16.03 -3.80
C SER A 146 17.73 -16.31 -4.53
N ALA A 147 17.62 -15.82 -5.77
CA ALA A 147 16.42 -15.99 -6.59
C ALA A 147 16.06 -17.46 -6.89
N ASP A 148 17.02 -18.38 -6.77
CA ASP A 148 16.86 -19.85 -6.90
C ASP A 148 16.61 -20.55 -5.56
N GLY A 149 16.52 -19.81 -4.45
CA GLY A 149 16.13 -20.30 -3.14
C GLY A 149 17.28 -20.71 -2.21
N ALA A 150 18.54 -20.53 -2.60
CA ALA A 150 19.67 -20.83 -1.71
C ALA A 150 19.76 -19.80 -0.58
N PHE A 151 19.91 -20.27 0.67
CA PHE A 151 20.12 -19.37 1.81
C PHE A 151 21.49 -18.70 1.72
N LEU A 152 21.53 -17.37 1.84
CA LEU A 152 22.76 -16.58 1.71
C LEU A 152 23.27 -16.10 3.06
N LYS A 153 22.40 -15.46 3.86
CA LYS A 153 22.76 -14.88 5.16
C LYS A 153 21.52 -14.56 5.98
N SER A 154 21.71 -14.32 7.28
CA SER A 154 20.69 -13.75 8.14
C SER A 154 21.28 -12.80 9.16
N LYS A 155 20.42 -11.97 9.76
CA LYS A 155 20.78 -11.09 10.87
C LYS A 155 19.65 -11.06 11.89
N ASP A 156 20.00 -11.40 13.12
CA ASP A 156 19.16 -11.24 14.31
C ASP A 156 19.41 -9.89 14.96
N ASN A 157 18.43 -9.42 15.74
CA ASN A 157 18.57 -8.25 16.61
C ASN A 157 19.16 -7.05 15.86
N LEU A 158 18.57 -6.70 14.71
CA LEU A 158 19.01 -5.59 13.84
C LEU A 158 19.27 -4.30 14.62
N ILE A 159 18.44 -4.03 15.63
CA ILE A 159 18.67 -2.97 16.60
C ILE A 159 18.68 -3.58 18.00
N PRO A 160 19.82 -3.57 18.71
CA PRO A 160 19.90 -4.04 20.09
C PRO A 160 18.88 -3.35 20.99
N ASN A 161 18.21 -4.13 21.85
CA ASN A 161 17.20 -3.65 22.81
C ASN A 161 16.00 -2.92 22.18
N SER A 162 15.74 -3.12 20.89
CA SER A 162 14.59 -2.54 20.21
C SER A 162 13.80 -3.59 19.44
N TRP A 163 12.48 -3.54 19.60
CA TRP A 163 11.57 -4.32 18.78
C TRP A 163 11.32 -3.57 17.47
N ILE A 164 11.58 -4.23 16.34
CA ILE A 164 11.24 -3.73 15.01
C ILE A 164 10.12 -4.60 14.42
N SER A 165 9.08 -3.93 13.93
CA SER A 165 7.92 -4.59 13.33
C SER A 165 7.63 -3.87 12.02
N PRO A 166 8.43 -4.10 10.96
CA PRO A 166 8.31 -3.34 9.72
C PRO A 166 6.95 -3.59 9.05
N ALA A 167 6.39 -2.53 8.48
CA ALA A 167 5.24 -2.58 7.59
C ALA A 167 5.65 -2.78 6.13
N GLU A 168 6.87 -2.35 5.77
CA GLU A 168 7.49 -2.57 4.46
C GLU A 168 9.02 -2.63 4.59
N ILE A 169 9.67 -3.36 3.70
CA ILE A 169 11.11 -3.30 3.48
C ILE A 169 11.32 -3.09 1.98
N PHE A 170 12.17 -2.14 1.60
CA PHE A 170 12.56 -1.94 0.21
C PHE A 170 14.02 -1.53 0.10
N VAL A 171 14.61 -1.72 -1.08
CA VAL A 171 16.01 -1.36 -1.34
C VAL A 171 16.09 0.00 -2.00
N LYS A 172 17.00 0.84 -1.50
CA LYS A 172 17.30 2.14 -2.08
C LYS A 172 18.81 2.37 -2.12
N GLY A 173 19.36 2.42 -3.34
CA GLY A 173 20.82 2.41 -3.52
C GLY A 173 21.43 1.19 -2.84
N GLU A 174 22.37 1.42 -1.93
CA GLU A 174 23.06 0.37 -1.16
C GLU A 174 22.38 0.03 0.17
N TYR A 175 21.23 0.65 0.48
CA TYR A 175 20.56 0.52 1.77
C TYR A 175 19.28 -0.31 1.68
N TYR A 176 19.07 -1.15 2.69
CA TYR A 176 17.75 -1.69 3.03
C TYR A 176 17.01 -0.65 3.88
N ILE A 177 15.85 -0.22 3.42
CA ILE A 177 14.99 0.73 4.13
C ILE A 177 13.87 -0.04 4.80
N PHE A 178 13.81 0.03 6.13
CA PHE A 178 12.72 -0.52 6.92
C PHE A 178 11.72 0.60 7.20
N PHE A 179 10.50 0.44 6.71
CA PHE A 179 9.38 1.30 7.07
C PHE A 179 8.73 0.74 8.35
N ALA A 180 9.05 1.33 9.49
CA ALA A 180 8.70 0.79 10.80
C ALA A 180 8.61 1.87 11.88
N LYS A 181 7.74 1.66 12.87
CA LYS A 181 7.92 2.30 14.18
C LYS A 181 9.03 1.59 14.92
N ILE A 182 10.01 2.36 15.41
CA ILE A 182 11.08 1.85 16.27
C ILE A 182 11.03 2.65 17.58
N ARG A 183 11.02 1.95 18.71
CA ARG A 183 10.98 2.57 20.04
C ARG A 183 12.14 3.56 20.18
N ASN A 184 11.85 4.75 20.71
CA ASN A 184 12.81 5.85 20.91
C ASN A 184 13.44 6.43 19.61
N ARG A 185 12.85 6.16 18.44
CA ARG A 185 13.23 6.80 17.17
C ARG A 185 12.04 7.58 16.64
N SER A 186 12.29 8.80 16.16
CA SER A 186 11.28 9.69 15.61
C SER A 186 11.06 9.53 14.10
N GLY A 187 11.86 8.71 13.42
CA GLY A 187 11.71 8.41 11.99
C GLY A 187 10.78 7.23 11.72
N LEU A 188 10.19 7.22 10.52
CA LEU A 188 9.38 6.12 9.98
C LEU A 188 10.20 5.20 9.09
N PHE A 189 11.19 5.74 8.38
CA PHE A 189 12.06 5.01 7.46
C PHE A 189 13.45 4.90 8.07
N HIS A 190 13.99 3.69 8.16
CA HIS A 190 15.27 3.40 8.81
C HIS A 190 16.19 2.66 7.83
N GLY A 191 17.32 3.27 7.50
CA GLY A 191 18.28 2.73 6.55
C GLY A 191 19.33 1.85 7.23
N PHE A 192 19.55 0.67 6.66
CA PHE A 192 20.59 -0.27 7.05
C PHE A 192 21.50 -0.56 5.86
N ASP A 193 22.80 -0.60 6.07
CA ASP A 193 23.74 -0.99 5.02
C ASP A 193 23.62 -2.49 4.68
N LYS A 194 24.34 -2.95 3.65
CA LYS A 194 24.36 -4.36 3.23
C LYS A 194 24.87 -5.35 4.28
N ASN A 195 25.53 -4.85 5.32
CA ASN A 195 26.05 -5.60 6.47
C ASN A 195 25.12 -5.49 7.68
N TRP A 196 23.94 -4.88 7.52
CA TRP A 196 22.92 -4.65 8.54
C TRP A 196 23.30 -3.66 9.64
N HIS A 197 24.24 -2.74 9.39
CA HIS A 197 24.49 -1.63 10.30
C HIS A 197 23.46 -0.53 10.08
N TYR A 198 22.80 -0.12 11.16
CA TYR A 198 21.93 1.05 11.16
C TYR A 198 22.72 2.31 10.73
N SER A 199 22.18 3.05 9.77
CA SER A 199 22.85 4.22 9.18
C SER A 199 22.10 5.52 9.45
N PHE A 200 20.80 5.57 9.19
CA PHE A 200 20.01 6.81 9.30
C PHE A 200 18.51 6.53 9.47
N SER A 201 17.76 7.57 9.86
CA SER A 201 16.30 7.56 9.86
C SER A 201 15.73 8.86 9.34
N PHE A 202 14.59 8.81 8.63
CA PHE A 202 13.88 10.00 8.15
C PHE A 202 12.36 9.79 8.16
N GLY A 203 11.62 10.83 7.78
CA GLY A 203 10.16 10.85 7.85
C GLY A 203 9.68 10.97 9.29
N LYS A 204 9.69 12.20 9.84
CA LYS A 204 9.32 12.47 11.22
C LYS A 204 7.93 11.92 11.57
N TYR A 205 7.78 11.46 12.80
CA TYR A 205 6.60 10.83 13.37
C TYR A 205 5.36 11.75 13.57
N GLU A 206 5.36 12.97 13.00
CA GLU A 206 4.29 13.98 13.11
C GLU A 206 2.95 13.54 12.47
N PHE A 207 2.82 12.25 12.11
CA PHE A 207 1.80 11.70 11.24
C PHE A 207 0.99 10.56 11.87
N ILE A 208 1.30 10.13 13.10
CA ILE A 208 0.40 9.26 13.86
C ILE A 208 -0.45 10.17 14.74
N ASP A 209 -1.65 10.49 14.25
CA ASP A 209 -2.64 11.43 14.81
C ASP A 209 -3.29 10.88 16.12
N ASN A 210 -2.54 10.06 16.84
CA ASN A 210 -3.01 9.11 17.83
C ASN A 210 -2.17 9.24 19.10
N LYS A 211 -2.01 10.48 19.56
CA LYS A 211 -1.20 10.83 20.74
C LYS A 211 -1.55 9.93 21.92
N GLU A 212 -2.84 9.62 22.08
CA GLU A 212 -3.35 8.72 23.09
C GLU A 212 -2.74 7.32 22.93
N PHE A 213 -2.79 6.71 21.74
CA PHE A 213 -2.17 5.39 21.55
C PHE A 213 -0.65 5.39 21.70
N GLU A 214 -0.01 6.52 21.38
CA GLU A 214 1.42 6.70 21.64
C GLU A 214 1.73 6.74 23.12
N GLU A 215 0.96 7.50 23.89
CA GLU A 215 1.07 7.60 25.35
C GLU A 215 0.99 6.20 26.00
N PHE A 216 0.16 5.31 25.45
CA PHE A 216 -0.03 3.96 25.97
C PHE A 216 0.76 2.85 25.24
N ASN A 217 1.60 3.20 24.26
CA ASN A 217 2.37 2.25 23.44
C ASN A 217 1.55 1.12 22.80
N LEU A 218 0.30 1.41 22.41
CA LEU A 218 -0.66 0.38 21.99
C LEU A 218 -0.52 -0.09 20.53
N GLY A 219 0.48 0.45 19.82
CA GLY A 219 0.85 0.02 18.47
C GLY A 219 -0.20 0.35 17.42
N PHE A 220 0.19 1.14 16.41
CA PHE A 220 -0.61 1.31 15.20
C PHE A 220 0.23 1.04 13.96
N TRP A 221 -0.46 0.63 12.90
CA TRP A 221 0.16 0.43 11.61
C TRP A 221 0.49 1.81 11.01
N PRO A 222 1.75 2.05 10.57
CA PRO A 222 2.19 3.38 10.15
C PRO A 222 1.51 3.84 8.84
N GLY A 223 1.10 2.90 7.99
CA GLY A 223 0.43 3.16 6.73
C GLY A 223 1.02 2.36 5.60
N GLN A 224 1.07 2.95 4.42
CA GLN A 224 1.59 2.35 3.19
C GLN A 224 2.69 3.22 2.62
N CYS A 225 3.72 2.62 2.04
CA CYS A 225 4.68 3.34 1.24
C CYS A 225 4.92 2.66 -0.10
N TYR A 226 5.70 3.33 -0.95
CA TYR A 226 6.20 2.77 -2.20
C TYR A 226 7.45 3.51 -2.64
N SER A 227 8.48 2.76 -3.04
CA SER A 227 9.70 3.30 -3.62
C SER A 227 9.57 3.36 -5.14
N GLY A 228 9.47 4.56 -5.69
CA GLY A 228 9.41 4.81 -7.14
C GLY A 228 10.78 4.70 -7.81
N ASN A 229 10.77 4.45 -9.12
CA ASN A 229 11.97 4.28 -9.93
C ASN A 229 12.80 5.57 -10.06
N ASP A 230 12.20 6.74 -9.83
CA ASP A 230 12.85 8.06 -9.88
C ASP A 230 13.49 8.47 -8.54
N GLY A 231 13.57 7.54 -7.58
CA GLY A 231 14.06 7.81 -6.23
C GLY A 231 13.02 8.51 -5.33
N SER A 232 11.79 8.69 -5.78
CA SER A 232 10.69 9.11 -4.93
C SER A 232 10.30 8.01 -3.94
N ILE A 233 9.89 8.40 -2.74
CA ILE A 233 9.19 7.52 -1.81
C ILE A 233 7.83 8.15 -1.53
N PHE A 234 6.79 7.43 -1.89
CA PHE A 234 5.40 7.80 -1.60
C PHE A 234 5.01 7.21 -0.25
N TYR A 235 4.27 7.99 0.55
CA TYR A 235 3.80 7.56 1.85
C TYR A 235 2.38 8.07 2.09
N THR A 236 1.54 7.18 2.62
CA THR A 236 0.21 7.52 3.14
C THR A 236 0.05 6.93 4.53
N LYS A 237 -0.61 7.67 5.43
CA LYS A 237 -0.97 7.15 6.75
C LYS A 237 -1.95 5.98 6.64
N TYR A 238 -1.93 5.06 7.60
CA TYR A 238 -2.93 3.99 7.64
C TYR A 238 -4.34 4.55 7.74
N TYR A 239 -4.58 5.40 8.74
CA TYR A 239 -5.77 6.25 8.77
C TYR A 239 -5.58 7.41 7.82
N TYR A 240 -6.06 7.20 6.60
CA TYR A 240 -5.74 8.06 5.47
C TYR A 240 -6.50 9.38 5.59
N ASP A 241 -5.76 10.47 5.77
CA ASP A 241 -6.29 11.83 5.99
C ASP A 241 -6.28 12.67 4.71
N ASN A 242 -6.38 12.01 3.55
CA ASN A 242 -6.36 12.61 2.22
C ASN A 242 -5.02 13.26 1.85
N ARG A 243 -3.91 12.84 2.46
CA ARG A 243 -2.56 13.32 2.15
C ARG A 243 -1.62 12.21 1.71
N ILE A 244 -0.91 12.45 0.61
CA ILE A 244 0.22 11.66 0.13
C ILE A 244 1.48 12.50 0.30
N PHE A 245 2.45 11.96 1.03
CA PHE A 245 3.76 12.56 1.24
C PHE A 245 4.73 11.97 0.22
N VAL A 246 5.48 12.83 -0.46
CA VAL A 246 6.47 12.41 -1.45
C VAL A 246 7.83 12.91 -1.02
N TYR A 247 8.68 11.98 -0.64
CA TYR A 247 10.07 12.21 -0.32
C TYR A 247 10.91 12.03 -1.58
N GLN A 248 11.87 12.91 -1.80
CA GLN A 248 13.01 12.61 -2.67
C GLN A 248 14.15 12.19 -1.76
N ASP A 249 14.63 10.96 -1.92
CA ASP A 249 15.60 10.36 -1.01
C ASP A 249 15.11 10.37 0.44
N THR A 250 15.68 11.21 1.29
CA THR A 250 15.33 11.35 2.70
C THR A 250 14.57 12.64 3.01
N VAL A 251 14.35 13.50 2.00
CA VAL A 251 13.82 14.85 2.17
C VAL A 251 12.40 14.94 1.64
N LEU A 252 11.47 15.41 2.48
CA LEU A 252 10.10 15.69 2.05
C LEU A 252 10.10 16.81 1.01
N LYS A 253 9.62 16.54 -0.20
CA LYS A 253 9.60 17.51 -1.31
C LYS A 253 8.20 17.93 -1.70
N LYS A 254 7.21 17.05 -1.55
CA LYS A 254 5.85 17.32 -1.98
C LYS A 254 4.83 16.72 -1.02
N ILE A 255 3.74 17.45 -0.80
CA ILE A 255 2.53 16.97 -0.16
C ILE A 255 1.40 17.13 -1.17
N ILE A 256 0.78 16.02 -1.54
CA ILE A 256 -0.44 16.00 -2.36
C ILE A 256 -1.59 15.86 -1.37
N ARG A 257 -2.57 16.76 -1.44
CA ARG A 257 -3.80 16.68 -0.64
C ARG A 257 -5.04 16.75 -1.52
N ARG A 258 -6.11 16.13 -1.04
CA ARG A 258 -7.43 16.15 -1.70
C ARG A 258 -8.51 16.59 -0.73
N ASP A 259 -9.39 17.46 -1.19
CA ASP A 259 -10.61 17.77 -0.45
C ASP A 259 -11.54 16.56 -0.42
N SER A 260 -12.01 16.20 0.77
CA SER A 260 -12.95 15.09 0.99
C SER A 260 -13.95 15.47 2.06
N ASP A 261 -15.13 14.86 2.03
CA ASP A 261 -16.12 14.94 3.11
C ASP A 261 -15.59 14.28 4.40
N ILE A 262 -14.65 13.35 4.27
CA ILE A 262 -14.00 12.68 5.40
C ILE A 262 -12.79 13.50 5.83
N LYS A 263 -13.01 14.38 6.81
CA LYS A 263 -11.94 15.19 7.44
C LYS A 263 -11.25 14.46 8.59
N VAL A 264 -12.00 13.59 9.28
CA VAL A 264 -11.54 12.81 10.43
C VAL A 264 -11.57 11.33 10.03
N PRO A 265 -10.43 10.68 9.82
CA PRO A 265 -10.39 9.32 9.25
C PRO A 265 -10.80 8.22 10.24
N TYR A 266 -10.90 8.52 11.53
CA TYR A 266 -11.37 7.60 12.58
C TYR A 266 -11.85 8.38 13.81
N GLU A 267 -12.68 7.72 14.61
CA GLU A 267 -13.06 8.18 15.95
C GLU A 267 -12.63 7.14 16.97
N VAL A 268 -12.15 7.60 18.12
CA VAL A 268 -11.72 6.73 19.21
C VAL A 268 -12.39 7.11 20.52
N THR A 269 -12.72 6.10 21.31
CA THR A 269 -13.20 6.23 22.69
C THR A 269 -12.26 5.46 23.61
N VAL A 270 -11.78 6.14 24.66
CA VAL A 270 -11.00 5.53 25.73
C VAL A 270 -11.95 5.01 26.80
N MET A 271 -11.79 3.74 27.17
CA MET A 271 -12.60 3.05 28.18
C MET A 271 -11.69 2.50 29.29
N HIS A 272 -11.97 2.86 30.54
CA HIS A 272 -11.27 2.29 31.70
C HIS A 272 -11.86 0.95 32.13
N ASP A 273 -13.12 0.66 31.79
CA ASP A 273 -13.72 -0.67 31.97
C ASP A 273 -13.34 -1.59 30.81
N VAL A 274 -12.16 -2.20 30.92
CA VAL A 274 -11.60 -3.11 29.91
C VAL A 274 -12.49 -4.33 29.69
N LYS A 275 -13.13 -4.85 30.74
CA LYS A 275 -14.01 -6.03 30.64
C LYS A 275 -15.22 -5.73 29.75
N LYS A 276 -15.89 -4.59 30.00
CA LYS A 276 -16.98 -4.13 29.15
C LYS A 276 -16.54 -3.92 27.70
N ALA A 277 -15.35 -3.36 27.47
CA ALA A 277 -14.81 -3.19 26.12
C ALA A 277 -14.56 -4.54 25.41
N MET A 278 -14.03 -5.55 26.12
CA MET A 278 -13.86 -6.90 25.59
C MET A 278 -15.19 -7.58 25.25
N ASP A 279 -16.23 -7.40 26.09
CA ASP A 279 -17.55 -7.96 25.80
C ASP A 279 -18.20 -7.29 24.57
N MET A 280 -18.01 -5.97 24.38
CA MET A 280 -18.45 -5.27 23.17
C MET A 280 -17.77 -5.75 21.88
N GLN A 281 -16.59 -6.37 21.95
CA GLN A 281 -15.89 -6.94 20.79
C GLN A 281 -16.66 -8.13 20.21
N LYS A 282 -17.29 -8.93 21.06
CA LYS A 282 -18.12 -10.08 20.64
C LYS A 282 -19.30 -9.63 19.78
N ASP A 283 -19.87 -8.48 20.11
CA ASP A 283 -20.99 -7.88 19.38
C ASP A 283 -20.55 -7.13 18.09
N ARG A 284 -19.25 -7.07 17.80
CA ARG A 284 -18.66 -6.32 16.66
C ARG A 284 -19.18 -4.88 16.57
N LYS A 285 -19.35 -4.22 17.72
CA LYS A 285 -19.88 -2.86 17.79
C LYS A 285 -18.97 -1.84 17.11
N TYR A 286 -17.66 -1.98 17.28
CA TYR A 286 -16.62 -1.09 16.77
C TYR A 286 -15.78 -1.78 15.69
N ASP A 287 -15.05 -0.99 14.90
CA ASP A 287 -14.20 -1.50 13.82
C ASP A 287 -12.85 -2.00 14.34
N PHE A 288 -12.34 -1.39 15.42
CA PHE A 288 -11.10 -1.79 16.06
C PHE A 288 -11.20 -1.72 17.58
N TYR A 289 -10.36 -2.53 18.22
CA TYR A 289 -10.21 -2.66 19.66
C TYR A 289 -8.72 -2.81 19.96
N SER A 290 -8.18 -1.98 20.84
CA SER A 290 -6.82 -2.12 21.37
C SER A 290 -6.84 -2.02 22.89
N PHE A 291 -6.03 -2.83 23.56
CA PHE A 291 -6.08 -3.02 25.01
C PHE A 291 -4.68 -2.95 25.59
N GLY A 292 -4.53 -2.29 26.74
CA GLY A 292 -3.29 -2.32 27.51
C GLY A 292 -3.29 -1.27 28.61
N GLN A 293 -2.41 -1.44 29.58
CA GLN A 293 -2.24 -0.53 30.72
C GLN A 293 -3.55 -0.24 31.49
N GLY A 294 -4.46 -1.21 31.57
CA GLY A 294 -5.75 -1.05 32.27
C GLY A 294 -6.79 -0.21 31.53
N ILE A 295 -6.57 0.08 30.25
CA ILE A 295 -7.52 0.80 29.40
C ILE A 295 -7.76 0.08 28.07
N ALA A 296 -8.89 0.40 27.45
CA ALA A 296 -9.28 -0.07 26.14
C ALA A 296 -9.58 1.11 25.22
N PHE A 297 -9.05 1.07 24.01
CA PHE A 297 -9.37 1.97 22.92
C PHE A 297 -10.29 1.23 21.96
N VAL A 298 -11.48 1.79 21.76
CA VAL A 298 -12.45 1.26 20.81
C VAL A 298 -12.85 2.36 19.85
N GLY A 299 -13.12 2.02 18.60
CA GLY A 299 -13.41 3.08 17.65
C GLY A 299 -13.85 2.65 16.28
N TYR A 300 -14.13 3.66 15.47
CA TYR A 300 -14.59 3.51 14.10
C TYR A 300 -13.54 4.02 13.13
N SER A 301 -13.38 3.36 12.00
CA SER A 301 -12.54 3.84 10.90
C SER A 301 -13.41 4.27 9.73
N PHE A 302 -13.24 5.51 9.28
CA PHE A 302 -13.96 6.11 8.17
C PHE A 302 -13.16 6.04 6.87
N GLN A 303 -11.83 6.12 6.95
CA GLN A 303 -10.97 6.05 5.78
C GLN A 303 -9.61 5.45 6.11
N THR A 304 -9.18 4.46 5.33
CA THR A 304 -7.85 3.83 5.50
C THR A 304 -7.14 3.60 4.18
N SER A 305 -5.82 3.75 4.18
CA SER A 305 -4.97 3.43 3.03
C SER A 305 -4.83 1.92 2.85
N ALA A 306 -4.91 1.46 1.60
CA ALA A 306 -4.85 0.06 1.20
C ALA A 306 -3.67 -0.27 0.28
N GLY A 307 -2.96 0.75 -0.22
CA GLY A 307 -1.74 0.62 -1.03
C GLY A 307 -1.51 1.89 -1.84
N ILE A 308 -0.26 2.33 -1.97
CA ILE A 308 0.13 3.52 -2.75
C ILE A 308 1.18 3.07 -3.76
N PHE A 309 1.06 3.44 -5.04
CA PHE A 309 2.03 3.07 -6.08
C PHE A 309 2.18 4.17 -7.11
N GLN A 310 3.25 4.09 -7.91
CA GLN A 310 3.45 4.89 -9.10
C GLN A 310 3.39 3.98 -10.34
N LEU A 311 2.57 4.35 -11.33
CA LEU A 311 2.52 3.68 -12.64
C LEU A 311 3.76 4.02 -13.46
N ASN A 312 4.05 3.22 -14.49
CA ASN A 312 5.20 3.42 -15.36
C ASN A 312 5.18 4.77 -16.11
N ASP A 313 3.98 5.32 -16.38
CA ASP A 313 3.82 6.64 -16.98
C ASP A 313 3.96 7.81 -15.97
N GLY A 314 4.24 7.49 -14.71
CA GLY A 314 4.45 8.42 -13.61
C GLY A 314 3.18 8.81 -12.86
N ARG A 315 1.98 8.36 -13.29
CA ARG A 315 0.74 8.55 -12.52
C ARG A 315 0.84 7.89 -11.15
N ILE A 316 0.12 8.44 -10.18
CA ILE A 316 0.10 7.94 -8.81
C ILE A 316 -1.26 7.31 -8.55
N VAL A 317 -1.27 6.10 -7.99
CA VAL A 317 -2.48 5.37 -7.63
C VAL A 317 -2.50 5.09 -6.13
N ASN A 318 -3.56 5.52 -5.47
CA ASN A 318 -3.75 5.32 -4.04
C ASN A 318 -5.04 4.54 -3.79
N PHE A 319 -4.91 3.29 -3.37
CA PHE A 319 -6.03 2.43 -2.99
C PHE A 319 -6.48 2.76 -1.58
N ILE A 320 -7.79 2.88 -1.38
CA ILE A 320 -8.37 3.27 -0.10
C ILE A 320 -9.63 2.47 0.22
N HIS A 321 -9.88 2.31 1.52
CA HIS A 321 -11.18 1.88 2.04
C HIS A 321 -11.91 3.08 2.62
N VAL A 322 -13.18 3.23 2.27
CA VAL A 322 -14.02 4.35 2.70
C VAL A 322 -15.30 3.80 3.34
N ARG A 323 -15.62 4.24 4.55
CA ARG A 323 -16.88 3.92 5.22
C ARG A 323 -17.99 4.82 4.66
N LYS A 324 -19.01 4.22 4.06
CA LYS A 324 -20.20 4.95 3.58
C LYS A 324 -21.34 4.92 4.60
N SER A 325 -21.43 3.85 5.40
CA SER A 325 -22.38 3.73 6.51
C SER A 325 -21.89 2.71 7.54
N LYS A 326 -22.66 2.47 8.62
CA LYS A 326 -22.25 1.56 9.70
C LYS A 326 -21.86 0.16 9.20
N GLN A 327 -22.53 -0.35 8.16
CA GLN A 327 -22.35 -1.70 7.61
C GLN A 327 -21.79 -1.73 6.18
N LYS A 328 -21.50 -0.56 5.58
CA LYS A 328 -21.09 -0.46 4.18
C LYS A 328 -19.74 0.22 4.07
N ARG A 329 -18.77 -0.54 3.58
CA ARG A 329 -17.44 -0.05 3.21
C ARG A 329 -17.23 -0.17 1.71
N GLU A 330 -16.53 0.78 1.16
CA GLU A 330 -16.19 0.87 -0.25
C GLU A 330 -14.69 0.71 -0.40
N PHE A 331 -14.28 -0.13 -1.34
CA PHE A 331 -12.89 -0.19 -1.79
C PHE A 331 -12.80 0.61 -3.08
N GLY A 332 -11.87 1.55 -3.13
CA GLY A 332 -11.70 2.45 -4.26
C GLY A 332 -10.25 2.81 -4.51
N VAL A 333 -10.02 3.54 -5.59
CA VAL A 333 -8.70 4.06 -5.95
C VAL A 333 -8.80 5.54 -6.31
N GLU A 334 -7.83 6.31 -5.85
CA GLU A 334 -7.59 7.67 -6.28
C GLU A 334 -6.47 7.66 -7.32
N LEU A 335 -6.72 8.28 -8.47
CA LEU A 335 -5.73 8.46 -9.52
C LEU A 335 -5.28 9.92 -9.57
N TYR A 336 -3.96 10.13 -9.60
CA TYR A 336 -3.34 11.43 -9.79
C TYR A 336 -2.39 11.38 -10.98
N ASP A 337 -2.21 12.52 -11.66
CA ASP A 337 -1.13 12.64 -12.64
C ASP A 337 0.25 12.68 -11.95
N LYS A 338 1.33 12.62 -12.74
CA LYS A 338 2.71 12.68 -12.24
C LYS A 338 3.05 13.94 -11.44
N THR A 339 2.27 15.01 -11.60
CA THR A 339 2.47 16.26 -10.86
C THR A 339 1.78 16.23 -9.50
N GLY A 340 0.80 15.34 -9.31
CA GLY A 340 -0.02 15.19 -8.12
C GLY A 340 -1.42 15.81 -8.27
N LYS A 341 -1.84 16.14 -9.50
CA LYS A 341 -3.20 16.64 -9.77
C LYS A 341 -4.17 15.48 -9.82
N PHE A 342 -5.27 15.60 -9.10
CA PHE A 342 -6.29 14.57 -8.97
C PHE A 342 -7.08 14.42 -10.27
N LEU A 343 -7.12 13.20 -10.78
CA LEU A 343 -7.77 12.85 -12.04
C LEU A 343 -9.16 12.28 -11.78
N GLN A 344 -9.29 11.26 -10.94
CA GLN A 344 -10.58 10.61 -10.67
C GLN A 344 -10.50 9.73 -9.43
N TYR A 345 -11.65 9.50 -8.79
CA TYR A 345 -11.84 8.36 -7.91
C TYR A 345 -12.67 7.27 -8.60
N ALA A 346 -12.21 6.02 -8.56
CA ALA A 346 -12.97 4.89 -9.08
C ALA A 346 -13.33 3.91 -7.95
N LYS A 347 -14.62 3.58 -7.86
CA LYS A 347 -15.12 2.52 -6.96
C LYS A 347 -14.80 1.15 -7.55
N LEU A 348 -14.12 0.32 -6.77
CA LEU A 348 -13.67 -1.02 -7.20
C LEU A 348 -14.51 -2.14 -6.61
N GLY A 349 -15.09 -1.91 -5.44
CA GLY A 349 -15.90 -2.91 -4.78
C GLY A 349 -16.65 -2.36 -3.59
N GLU A 350 -17.65 -3.12 -3.17
CA GLU A 350 -18.40 -2.88 -1.95
C GLU A 350 -18.16 -4.04 -0.99
N ASN A 351 -17.94 -3.73 0.29
CA ASN A 351 -17.63 -4.69 1.35
C ASN A 351 -16.52 -5.68 0.94
N THR A 352 -15.50 -5.11 0.32
CA THR A 352 -14.29 -5.80 -0.15
C THR A 352 -13.12 -5.19 0.59
N TRP A 353 -12.30 -6.03 1.23
CA TRP A 353 -11.21 -5.59 2.09
C TRP A 353 -9.89 -6.14 1.57
N TYR A 354 -9.37 -5.47 0.54
CA TYR A 354 -8.09 -5.80 -0.07
C TYR A 354 -7.00 -4.83 0.42
N THR A 355 -5.84 -5.40 0.73
CA THR A 355 -4.57 -4.67 0.75
C THR A 355 -3.86 -5.01 -0.56
N ILE A 356 -3.41 -4.00 -1.29
CA ILE A 356 -2.59 -4.23 -2.47
C ILE A 356 -1.15 -4.32 -1.98
N PHE A 357 -0.53 -5.49 -2.18
CA PHE A 357 0.79 -5.79 -1.62
C PHE A 357 1.91 -5.24 -2.52
N CYS A 358 1.80 -5.45 -3.82
CA CYS A 358 2.83 -5.03 -4.77
C CYS A 358 2.26 -4.75 -6.17
N LYS A 359 3.12 -4.20 -7.02
CA LYS A 359 2.89 -3.95 -8.45
C LYS A 359 4.04 -4.54 -9.26
N ASP A 360 3.74 -5.21 -10.35
CA ASP A 360 4.78 -5.71 -11.27
C ASP A 360 5.24 -4.63 -12.27
N ALA A 361 6.21 -5.00 -13.10
CA ALA A 361 6.80 -4.14 -14.13
C ALA A 361 5.80 -3.72 -15.22
N ASN A 362 4.64 -4.39 -15.35
CA ASN A 362 3.61 -4.11 -16.34
C ASN A 362 2.41 -3.36 -15.75
N ASP A 363 2.57 -2.75 -14.57
CA ASP A 363 1.49 -2.04 -13.86
C ASP A 363 0.31 -2.95 -13.45
N ALA A 364 0.57 -4.25 -13.26
CA ALA A 364 -0.42 -5.14 -12.63
C ALA A 364 -0.21 -5.22 -11.12
N PHE A 365 -1.32 -5.28 -10.38
CA PHE A 365 -1.40 -5.21 -8.93
C PHE A 365 -1.79 -6.55 -8.33
N TYR A 366 -1.20 -6.89 -7.19
CA TYR A 366 -1.40 -8.16 -6.52
C TYR A 366 -2.03 -7.96 -5.15
N THR A 367 -3.06 -8.74 -4.86
CA THR A 367 -3.75 -8.75 -3.56
C THR A 367 -4.13 -10.17 -3.16
N VAL A 368 -4.65 -10.32 -1.94
CA VAL A 368 -5.13 -11.59 -1.41
C VAL A 368 -6.65 -11.52 -1.23
N ASP A 369 -7.34 -12.46 -1.86
CA ASP A 369 -8.72 -12.74 -1.51
C ASP A 369 -8.77 -13.76 -0.38
N ARG A 370 -9.30 -13.32 0.75
CA ARG A 370 -9.49 -14.14 1.96
C ARG A 370 -10.92 -14.63 2.12
N LYS A 371 -11.83 -14.33 1.18
CA LYS A 371 -13.20 -14.84 1.24
C LYS A 371 -13.19 -16.33 0.89
N GLY A 372 -13.42 -17.17 1.90
CA GLY A 372 -13.33 -18.62 1.76
C GLY A 372 -11.88 -19.07 1.77
N PHE A 373 -11.40 -19.61 0.65
CA PHE A 373 -10.04 -20.13 0.52
C PHE A 373 -9.05 -19.01 0.09
N PRO A 374 -7.93 -18.82 0.81
CA PRO A 374 -6.95 -17.78 0.48
C PRO A 374 -6.33 -17.97 -0.91
N LYS A 375 -6.36 -16.92 -1.73
CA LYS A 375 -5.74 -16.92 -3.06
C LYS A 375 -5.18 -15.55 -3.41
N VAL A 376 -4.12 -15.56 -4.21
CA VAL A 376 -3.58 -14.35 -4.84
C VAL A 376 -4.48 -13.96 -6.01
N LEU A 377 -4.78 -12.67 -6.13
CA LEU A 377 -5.49 -12.09 -7.27
C LEU A 377 -4.58 -11.07 -7.98
N LYS A 378 -4.60 -11.10 -9.31
CA LYS A 378 -3.93 -10.13 -10.18
C LYS A 378 -4.94 -9.20 -10.83
N PHE A 379 -4.70 -7.90 -10.77
CA PHE A 379 -5.52 -6.85 -11.36
C PHE A 379 -4.71 -5.92 -12.26
N GLU A 380 -5.34 -5.34 -13.27
CA GLU A 380 -4.76 -4.25 -14.08
C GLU A 380 -5.69 -3.04 -14.07
N ILE A 381 -5.09 -1.87 -14.24
CA ILE A 381 -5.76 -0.58 -14.43
C ILE A 381 -5.83 -0.29 -15.92
N THR A 382 -7.02 -0.02 -16.46
CA THR A 382 -7.20 0.37 -17.86
C THR A 382 -8.00 1.66 -17.96
N ASP A 383 -7.65 2.52 -18.93
CA ASP A 383 -8.33 3.79 -19.22
C ASP A 383 -9.57 3.64 -20.13
#